data_AF-A0A370QAD8-F1
#
_entry.id   AF-A0A370QAD8-F1
#
_cell.length_a   1.000
_cell.length_b   1.000
_cell.length_c   1.000
_cell.angle_alpha   90.00
_cell.angle_beta   90.00
_cell.angle_gamma   90.00
#
_symmetry.space_group_name_H-M   'P 1'
#
loop_
_entity.id
_entity.type
_entity.pdbx_description
1 polymer ?
#
loop_
_entity_poly.entity_id
_entity_poly.type
_entity_poly.pdbx_seq_one_letter_code
_entity_poly.pdbx_strand_id
1 'polypeptide(L)'
;MKKFRHIHLILFTILAVVFSSCENEPLEGEFIVDEPGGAASGNFVATVDGESFVATQLVAEINQGTLIMSASDGVFAMGLIVVNKSECVFDLTGANASASISEISSGTSYTVDPTGQFGSSGTLEITSYNTETMTVSGTFTFVAVEITPNGPGSETIEVTDGSFTDITFEVVSGDPEPSECDPNGGGGDPDPTDPNNIFLAKADGVDFIPEEVMVSQYMVGMQPMIQVMALDAGGASLRLDIPETLQTGTFDMFNGISDGSQLIGYYNPNTGGETLSSNPGTITISEFGSQSGKLVATFQFTATDPLGDDPTVVEITEGNLDISFVPTPGNVTFSFENEIDGVLFQPETTIATLTEFNGVDYVTITATLNNQEVKLEFPYSIGEGTYGMSPILVAGAEVVGSYTPDVGTSITYTSDPGTLTISTFDTATNIIEGTFSFTAKDFSTADPTVYEITNGSFLVEIQ
;
A
#
# COMPACT_ATOMS: atom_id res chain seq x y z
N MET A 1 16.23 -21.77 89.01
CA MET A 1 15.87 -22.22 87.65
C MET A 1 14.60 -21.48 87.23
N LYS A 2 14.76 -20.40 86.46
CA LYS A 2 13.70 -19.52 85.96
C LYS A 2 13.83 -19.51 84.44
N LYS A 3 12.97 -20.18 83.67
CA LYS A 3 12.64 -19.88 82.26
C LYS A 3 11.31 -20.58 81.93
N PHE A 4 10.56 -20.03 80.96
CA PHE A 4 9.24 -20.47 80.45
C PHE A 4 8.00 -19.88 81.12
N ARG A 5 7.93 -18.55 81.12
CA ARG A 5 6.71 -17.80 80.84
C ARG A 5 7.11 -16.79 79.75
N HIS A 6 6.26 -16.48 78.77
CA HIS A 6 6.48 -15.55 77.62
C HIS A 6 6.72 -16.15 76.21
N ILE A 7 6.22 -17.35 75.86
CA ILE A 7 6.30 -17.85 74.46
C ILE A 7 4.94 -17.84 73.71
N HIS A 8 3.83 -17.51 74.36
CA HIS A 8 2.53 -17.36 73.66
C HIS A 8 2.15 -15.92 73.30
N LEU A 9 2.96 -14.92 73.69
CA LEU A 9 2.73 -13.50 73.34
C LEU A 9 3.62 -12.98 72.20
N ILE A 10 4.53 -13.82 71.69
CA ILE A 10 5.44 -13.51 70.57
C ILE A 10 4.96 -14.14 69.25
N LEU A 11 4.08 -15.15 69.31
CA LEU A 11 3.54 -15.79 68.10
C LEU A 11 2.28 -15.11 67.54
N PHE A 12 1.64 -14.20 68.30
CA PHE A 12 0.46 -13.45 67.84
C PHE A 12 0.80 -12.01 67.38
N THR A 13 2.07 -11.61 67.46
CA THR A 13 2.56 -10.28 67.05
C THR A 13 3.33 -10.29 65.74
N ILE A 14 3.53 -11.45 65.10
CA ILE A 14 4.24 -11.60 63.81
C ILE A 14 3.27 -11.86 62.64
N LEU A 15 1.95 -11.71 62.84
CA LEU A 15 0.95 -11.80 61.76
C LEU A 15 0.16 -10.49 61.54
N ALA A 16 0.69 -9.35 62.00
CA ALA A 16 0.01 -8.06 61.90
C ALA A 16 0.87 -6.93 61.29
N VAL A 17 1.99 -7.25 60.64
CA VAL A 17 2.80 -6.27 59.91
C VAL A 17 3.27 -6.86 58.58
N VAL A 18 2.31 -7.02 57.67
CA VAL A 18 2.53 -6.98 56.22
C VAL A 18 1.45 -6.03 55.73
N PHE A 19 1.75 -5.15 54.78
CA PHE A 19 0.98 -3.95 54.38
C PHE A 19 1.30 -2.66 55.18
N SER A 20 2.56 -2.22 55.10
CA SER A 20 2.88 -0.79 55.15
C SER A 20 4.27 -0.56 54.56
N SER A 21 4.37 -0.64 53.23
CA SER A 21 5.48 -0.03 52.49
C SER A 21 5.05 0.30 51.07
N CYS A 22 4.15 1.26 50.93
CA CYS A 22 4.19 2.18 49.81
C CYS A 22 4.40 3.55 50.45
N GLU A 23 5.65 3.96 50.63
CA GLU A 23 5.92 5.39 50.80
C GLU A 23 5.57 6.04 49.46
N ASN A 24 4.57 6.90 49.49
CA ASN A 24 4.17 7.71 48.35
C ASN A 24 5.15 8.90 48.33
N GLU A 25 6.34 8.70 47.76
CA GLU A 25 7.17 9.85 47.39
C GLU A 25 6.45 10.59 46.26
N PRO A 26 6.10 11.88 46.44
CA PRO A 26 5.62 12.67 45.32
C PRO A 26 6.79 12.77 44.33
N LEU A 27 6.51 12.41 43.09
CA LEU A 27 7.47 12.54 42.00
C LEU A 27 7.73 14.03 41.74
N GLU A 28 8.67 14.61 42.47
CA GLU A 28 9.21 15.93 42.17
C GLU A 28 10.42 15.80 41.25
N GLY A 29 10.11 15.85 39.97
CA GLY A 29 11.00 16.15 38.86
C GLY A 29 10.12 16.70 37.74
N GLU A 30 10.61 17.68 36.98
CA GLU A 30 10.00 17.95 35.68
C GLU A 30 10.12 16.67 34.86
N PHE A 31 9.01 15.95 34.75
CA PHE A 31 8.85 14.98 33.69
C PHE A 31 8.84 15.78 32.41
N ILE A 32 9.96 15.75 31.68
CA ILE A 32 9.87 15.92 30.24
C ILE A 32 9.10 14.69 29.78
N VAL A 33 7.78 14.84 29.71
CA VAL A 33 6.99 14.03 28.80
C VAL A 33 7.42 14.53 27.44
N ASP A 34 8.26 13.75 26.77
CA ASP A 34 8.30 13.85 25.31
C ASP A 34 6.88 13.44 24.88
N GLU A 35 6.01 14.44 24.72
CA GLU A 35 4.76 14.30 23.97
C GLU A 35 5.14 13.70 22.61
N PRO A 36 4.58 12.56 22.22
CA PRO A 36 4.69 12.12 20.85
C PRO A 36 3.86 13.09 20.01
N GLY A 37 4.54 13.94 19.24
CA GLY A 37 3.95 14.88 18.28
C GLY A 37 3.79 16.29 18.85
N GLY A 38 4.57 17.23 18.35
CA GLY A 38 4.31 18.65 18.60
C GLY A 38 2.91 18.99 18.10
N ALA A 39 2.06 19.58 18.95
CA ALA A 39 0.75 20.05 18.52
C ALA A 39 0.91 20.96 17.29
N ALA A 40 0.25 20.56 16.20
CA ALA A 40 0.28 21.32 14.96
C ALA A 40 -0.30 22.72 15.22
N SER A 41 0.39 23.75 14.73
CA SER A 41 -0.13 25.11 14.78
C SER A 41 -1.05 25.36 13.59
N GLY A 42 -2.01 26.28 13.71
CA GLY A 42 -2.98 26.62 12.66
C GLY A 42 -4.41 26.67 13.19
N ASN A 43 -5.38 26.84 12.29
CA ASN A 43 -6.81 26.79 12.62
C ASN A 43 -7.48 25.62 11.90
N PHE A 44 -8.33 24.87 12.60
CA PHE A 44 -9.17 23.82 12.01
C PHE A 44 -10.59 23.98 12.57
N VAL A 45 -11.55 24.24 11.69
CA VAL A 45 -12.95 24.55 12.04
C VAL A 45 -13.91 23.83 11.11
N ALA A 46 -15.11 23.53 11.59
CA ALA A 46 -16.21 22.97 10.80
C ALA A 46 -17.55 23.20 11.50
N THR A 47 -18.62 22.72 10.88
CA THR A 47 -19.95 22.56 11.47
C THR A 47 -20.34 21.08 11.42
N VAL A 48 -20.67 20.49 12.57
CA VAL A 48 -21.05 19.07 12.72
C VAL A 48 -22.52 19.02 13.11
N ASP A 49 -23.38 18.45 12.25
CA ASP A 49 -24.85 18.42 12.43
C ASP A 49 -25.48 19.79 12.79
N GLY A 50 -24.90 20.87 12.25
CA GLY A 50 -25.34 22.24 12.51
C GLY A 50 -24.72 22.90 13.75
N GLU A 51 -23.93 22.19 14.55
CA GLU A 51 -23.21 22.72 15.72
C GLU A 51 -21.75 23.06 15.36
N SER A 52 -21.19 24.10 16.00
CA SER A 52 -19.84 24.58 15.67
C SER A 52 -18.75 23.66 16.24
N PHE A 53 -17.82 23.24 15.38
CA PHE A 53 -16.59 22.54 15.74
C PHE A 53 -15.40 23.48 15.58
N VAL A 54 -14.62 23.67 16.65
CA VAL A 54 -13.37 24.44 16.65
C VAL A 54 -12.31 23.63 17.36
N ALA A 55 -11.31 23.16 16.61
CA ALA A 55 -10.28 22.30 17.16
C ALA A 55 -9.49 23.01 18.27
N THR A 56 -9.35 22.33 19.40
CA THR A 56 -8.49 22.72 20.52
C THR A 56 -7.20 21.89 20.58
N GLN A 57 -7.22 20.73 19.91
CA GLN A 57 -6.09 19.86 19.69
C GLN A 57 -6.00 19.56 18.19
N LEU A 58 -4.79 19.63 17.66
CA LEU A 58 -4.54 19.39 16.24
C LEU A 58 -3.17 18.72 16.10
N VAL A 59 -3.14 17.68 15.28
CA VAL A 59 -1.92 16.98 14.86
C VAL A 59 -2.00 16.81 13.36
N ALA A 60 -0.90 17.09 12.66
CA ALA A 60 -0.74 16.74 11.27
C ALA A 60 0.63 16.10 11.07
N GLU A 61 0.67 14.98 10.37
CA GLU A 61 1.90 14.27 10.09
C GLU A 61 1.91 13.67 8.68
N ILE A 62 3.10 13.42 8.17
CA ILE A 62 3.35 12.60 7.00
C ILE A 62 3.91 11.28 7.48
N ASN A 63 3.17 10.21 7.22
CA ASN A 63 3.53 8.88 7.64
C ASN A 63 3.35 7.94 6.45
N GLN A 64 4.43 7.27 6.06
CA GLN A 64 4.53 6.49 4.82
C GLN A 64 4.07 7.32 3.60
N GLY A 65 4.46 8.60 3.55
CA GLY A 65 4.12 9.51 2.44
C GLY A 65 2.69 10.04 2.44
N THR A 66 1.82 9.53 3.31
CA THR A 66 0.41 9.94 3.44
C THR A 66 0.29 11.09 4.43
N LEU A 67 -0.45 12.14 4.07
CA LEU A 67 -0.80 13.23 4.98
C LEU A 67 -1.97 12.78 5.88
N ILE A 68 -1.75 12.80 7.18
CA ILE A 68 -2.76 12.48 8.20
C ILE A 68 -2.98 13.72 9.04
N MET A 69 -4.22 14.19 9.13
CA MET A 69 -4.63 15.28 10.01
C MET A 69 -5.66 14.77 11.01
N SER A 70 -5.44 15.07 12.29
CA SER A 70 -6.35 14.73 13.39
C SER A 70 -6.66 15.99 14.19
N ALA A 71 -7.93 16.32 14.31
CA ALA A 71 -8.42 17.51 15.01
C ALA A 71 -9.43 17.12 16.09
N SER A 72 -9.43 17.78 17.25
CA SER A 72 -10.44 17.57 18.29
C SER A 72 -10.81 18.84 19.03
N ASP A 73 -12.10 19.04 19.29
CA ASP A 73 -12.64 20.10 20.14
C ASP A 73 -12.95 19.64 21.58
N GLY A 74 -12.66 18.37 21.89
CA GLY A 74 -12.95 17.70 23.17
C GLY A 74 -14.34 17.03 23.24
N VAL A 75 -15.21 17.24 22.23
CA VAL A 75 -16.48 16.53 22.06
C VAL A 75 -16.39 15.58 20.88
N PHE A 76 -15.92 16.07 19.74
CA PHE A 76 -15.63 15.30 18.55
C PHE A 76 -14.13 15.19 18.31
N ALA A 77 -13.73 14.10 17.65
CA ALA A 77 -12.43 13.94 17.03
C ALA A 77 -12.66 13.68 15.54
N MET A 78 -11.94 14.39 14.67
CA MET A 78 -12.04 14.29 13.23
C MET A 78 -10.70 13.90 12.64
N GLY A 79 -10.73 12.97 11.69
CA GLY A 79 -9.56 12.54 10.93
C GLY A 79 -9.75 12.85 9.45
N LEU A 80 -8.71 13.39 8.81
CA LEU A 80 -8.58 13.49 7.36
C LEU A 80 -7.29 12.79 6.95
N ILE A 81 -7.37 11.92 5.95
CA ILE A 81 -6.22 11.18 5.41
C ILE A 81 -6.14 11.50 3.93
N VAL A 82 -4.96 11.84 3.43
CA VAL A 82 -4.71 12.14 2.00
C VAL A 82 -3.44 11.44 1.55
N VAL A 83 -3.58 10.46 0.68
CA VAL A 83 -2.48 9.65 0.16
C VAL A 83 -1.70 10.44 -0.89
N ASN A 84 -2.39 10.92 -1.94
CA ASN A 84 -1.82 11.73 -3.02
C ASN A 84 -1.87 13.23 -2.71
N LYS A 85 -1.27 13.63 -1.59
CA LYS A 85 -1.27 15.03 -1.11
C LYS A 85 -0.73 15.96 -2.19
N SER A 86 -1.54 16.94 -2.59
CA SER A 86 -1.21 17.97 -3.58
C SER A 86 -2.23 19.09 -3.45
N GLU A 87 -1.96 20.25 -4.04
CA GLU A 87 -2.96 21.31 -4.17
C GLU A 87 -4.05 20.86 -5.16
N CYS A 88 -5.11 20.25 -4.65
CA CYS A 88 -6.09 19.49 -5.44
C CYS A 88 -7.43 19.35 -4.70
N VAL A 89 -8.47 18.89 -5.42
CA VAL A 89 -9.79 18.56 -4.87
C VAL A 89 -9.96 17.04 -4.84
N PHE A 90 -10.09 16.44 -3.68
CA PHE A 90 -10.22 15.00 -3.49
C PHE A 90 -11.68 14.62 -3.22
N ASP A 91 -12.15 13.55 -3.86
CA ASP A 91 -13.37 12.85 -3.45
C ASP A 91 -13.06 11.99 -2.20
N LEU A 92 -13.78 12.24 -1.11
CA LEU A 92 -13.59 11.52 0.16
C LEU A 92 -14.21 10.11 0.14
N THR A 93 -15.01 9.79 -0.87
CA THR A 93 -15.45 8.41 -1.16
C THR A 93 -14.46 7.67 -2.07
N GLY A 94 -13.44 8.36 -2.58
CA GLY A 94 -12.40 7.79 -3.42
C GLY A 94 -11.23 7.19 -2.64
N ALA A 95 -10.26 6.65 -3.38
CA ALA A 95 -9.07 6.00 -2.82
C ALA A 95 -8.04 6.97 -2.23
N ASN A 96 -8.01 8.21 -2.71
CA ASN A 96 -6.93 9.16 -2.43
C ASN A 96 -7.11 9.97 -1.15
N ALA A 97 -8.33 10.06 -0.64
CA ALA A 97 -8.62 10.75 0.60
C ALA A 97 -9.79 10.10 1.33
N SER A 98 -9.74 10.14 2.65
CA SER A 98 -10.86 9.71 3.47
C SER A 98 -11.06 10.65 4.65
N ALA A 99 -12.27 10.63 5.20
CA ALA A 99 -12.61 11.38 6.38
C ALA A 99 -13.32 10.48 7.40
N SER A 100 -13.06 10.75 8.67
CA SER A 100 -13.75 10.11 9.79
C SER A 100 -14.06 11.12 10.88
N ILE A 101 -15.06 10.83 11.68
CA ILE A 101 -15.41 11.60 12.87
C ILE A 101 -15.94 10.68 13.96
N SER A 102 -15.53 10.92 15.20
CA SER A 102 -15.97 10.16 16.37
C SER A 102 -16.49 11.11 17.44
N GLU A 103 -17.60 10.73 18.07
CA GLU A 103 -18.10 11.41 19.26
C GLU A 103 -17.44 10.79 20.51
N ILE A 104 -16.63 11.58 21.20
CA ILE A 104 -15.74 11.10 22.27
C ILE A 104 -16.54 10.60 23.48
N SER A 105 -17.64 11.26 23.83
CA SER A 105 -18.46 10.91 25.00
C SER A 105 -19.23 9.61 24.85
N SER A 106 -19.73 9.31 23.65
CA SER A 106 -20.48 8.09 23.35
C SER A 106 -19.56 6.95 22.92
N GLY A 107 -18.39 7.28 22.35
CA GLY A 107 -17.48 6.33 21.73
C GLY A 107 -17.94 5.88 20.34
N THR A 108 -19.00 6.50 19.79
CA THR A 108 -19.50 6.20 18.45
C THR A 108 -18.55 6.80 17.41
N SER A 109 -18.31 6.05 16.33
CA SER A 109 -17.41 6.46 15.25
C SER A 109 -18.14 6.38 13.90
N TYR A 110 -17.83 7.31 13.02
CA TYR A 110 -18.39 7.44 11.69
C TYR A 110 -17.24 7.57 10.68
N THR A 111 -17.40 6.99 9.50
CA THR A 111 -16.45 7.13 8.38
C THR A 111 -17.18 7.42 7.09
N VAL A 112 -16.52 8.13 6.18
CA VAL A 112 -16.94 8.15 4.78
C VAL A 112 -16.72 6.75 4.21
N ASP A 113 -17.79 6.15 3.68
CA ASP A 113 -17.75 4.87 2.99
C ASP A 113 -17.06 5.04 1.61
N PRO A 114 -16.05 4.22 1.30
CA PRO A 114 -15.25 4.33 0.07
C PRO A 114 -15.97 3.83 -1.19
N THR A 115 -17.27 3.50 -1.10
CA THR A 115 -18.11 3.16 -2.25
C THR A 115 -19.28 4.13 -2.41
N GLY A 116 -19.30 5.22 -1.62
CA GLY A 116 -20.39 6.19 -1.60
C GLY A 116 -21.73 5.58 -1.15
N GLN A 117 -21.71 4.38 -0.57
CA GLN A 117 -22.92 3.71 -0.10
C GLN A 117 -23.44 4.33 1.20
N PHE A 118 -24.64 3.92 1.61
CA PHE A 118 -25.26 4.34 2.87
C PHE A 118 -25.46 5.86 3.02
N GLY A 119 -25.48 6.59 1.89
CA GLY A 119 -25.63 8.06 1.88
C GLY A 119 -24.33 8.81 2.17
N SER A 120 -23.19 8.10 2.22
CA SER A 120 -21.87 8.67 2.37
C SER A 120 -21.47 9.52 1.16
N SER A 121 -20.81 10.64 1.41
CA SER A 121 -20.24 11.51 0.36
C SER A 121 -19.21 12.45 0.96
N GLY A 122 -18.36 13.07 0.15
CA GLY A 122 -17.56 14.18 0.65
C GLY A 122 -16.51 14.69 -0.32
N THR A 123 -16.03 15.89 -0.06
CA THR A 123 -14.95 16.53 -0.82
C THR A 123 -13.97 17.20 0.13
N LEU A 124 -12.68 17.11 -0.18
CA LEU A 124 -11.59 17.80 0.50
C LEU A 124 -10.79 18.57 -0.54
N GLU A 125 -10.64 19.89 -0.40
CA GLU A 125 -9.78 20.70 -1.25
C GLU A 125 -8.56 21.14 -0.46
N ILE A 126 -7.36 20.75 -0.89
CA ILE A 126 -6.11 21.34 -0.42
C ILE A 126 -5.83 22.55 -1.31
N THR A 127 -5.89 23.74 -0.72
CA THR A 127 -5.68 25.02 -1.43
C THR A 127 -4.25 25.51 -1.35
N SER A 128 -3.47 25.00 -0.40
CA SER A 128 -2.04 25.25 -0.33
C SER A 128 -1.31 24.10 0.34
N TYR A 129 -0.20 23.66 -0.25
CA TYR A 129 0.69 22.64 0.30
C TYR A 129 2.15 23.09 0.16
N ASN A 130 2.82 23.38 1.27
CA ASN A 130 4.16 23.97 1.26
C ASN A 130 5.15 23.09 2.03
N THR A 131 6.12 22.52 1.31
CA THR A 131 7.17 21.67 1.87
C THR A 131 8.34 22.44 2.47
N GLU A 132 8.50 23.74 2.16
CA GLU A 132 9.50 24.60 2.80
C GLU A 132 9.08 25.04 4.21
N THR A 133 7.80 25.40 4.37
CA THR A 133 7.23 25.80 5.67
C THR A 133 6.55 24.66 6.41
N MET A 134 6.43 23.49 5.78
CA MET A 134 5.73 22.31 6.29
C MET A 134 4.29 22.63 6.72
N THR A 135 3.56 23.35 5.88
CA THR A 135 2.19 23.80 6.17
C THR A 135 1.19 23.38 5.10
N VAL A 136 -0.04 23.09 5.51
CA VAL A 136 -1.15 22.75 4.61
C VAL A 136 -2.42 23.55 4.95
N SER A 137 -3.15 23.97 3.92
CA SER A 137 -4.41 24.73 4.03
C SER A 137 -5.47 24.19 3.07
N GLY A 138 -6.74 24.34 3.42
CA GLY A 138 -7.83 23.78 2.62
C GLY A 138 -9.23 23.91 3.21
N THR A 139 -10.18 23.28 2.53
CA THR A 139 -11.59 23.20 2.89
C THR A 139 -12.13 21.79 2.72
N PHE A 140 -13.16 21.42 3.47
CA PHE A 140 -13.77 20.10 3.35
C PHE A 140 -15.26 20.10 3.72
N THR A 141 -15.97 19.11 3.21
CA THR A 141 -17.35 18.76 3.61
C THR A 141 -17.56 17.28 3.38
N PHE A 142 -18.29 16.59 4.26
CA PHE A 142 -18.61 15.18 4.09
C PHE A 142 -19.83 14.75 4.89
N VAL A 143 -20.42 13.63 4.48
CA VAL A 143 -21.40 12.85 5.23
C VAL A 143 -20.77 11.50 5.53
N ALA A 144 -20.64 11.17 6.82
CA ALA A 144 -20.05 9.90 7.27
C ALA A 144 -21.12 8.98 7.86
N VAL A 145 -20.98 7.68 7.67
CA VAL A 145 -21.88 6.64 8.18
C VAL A 145 -21.29 5.97 9.43
N GLU A 146 -22.16 5.62 10.38
CA GLU A 146 -21.78 4.96 11.63
C GLU A 146 -21.04 3.63 11.37
N ILE A 147 -20.00 3.35 12.14
CA ILE A 147 -19.28 2.08 12.12
C ILE A 147 -19.79 1.19 13.27
N THR A 148 -20.38 0.05 12.93
CA THR A 148 -20.80 -0.96 13.92
C THR A 148 -20.00 -2.25 13.79
N PRO A 149 -19.99 -3.13 14.81
CA PRO A 149 -19.34 -4.44 14.73
C PRO A 149 -19.86 -5.34 13.61
N ASN A 150 -21.03 -5.04 13.03
CA ASN A 150 -21.66 -5.83 11.98
C ASN A 150 -21.63 -5.12 10.61
N GLY A 151 -20.84 -4.06 10.46
CA GLY A 151 -20.76 -3.24 9.25
C GLY A 151 -21.33 -1.82 9.44
N PRO A 152 -21.53 -1.06 8.35
CA PRO A 152 -22.05 0.30 8.41
C PRO A 152 -23.46 0.32 9.04
N GLY A 153 -23.67 1.27 9.95
CA GLY A 153 -24.93 1.50 10.63
C GLY A 153 -25.93 2.25 9.76
N SER A 154 -27.06 2.63 10.35
CA SER A 154 -28.10 3.41 9.66
C SER A 154 -28.01 4.92 9.97
N GLU A 155 -27.15 5.31 10.89
CA GLU A 155 -26.97 6.71 11.29
C GLU A 155 -25.88 7.36 10.44
N THR A 156 -26.08 8.64 10.14
CA THR A 156 -25.11 9.48 9.41
C THR A 156 -24.87 10.75 10.19
N ILE A 157 -23.69 11.33 10.00
CA ILE A 157 -23.29 12.63 10.55
C ILE A 157 -22.83 13.52 9.42
N GLU A 158 -23.33 14.75 9.39
CA GLU A 158 -23.03 15.73 8.34
C GLU A 158 -22.01 16.75 8.85
N VAL A 159 -20.92 16.91 8.08
CA VAL A 159 -19.87 17.89 8.33
C VAL A 159 -19.83 18.89 7.17
N THR A 160 -20.08 20.16 7.49
CA THR A 160 -20.18 21.27 6.55
C THR A 160 -19.27 22.42 6.96
N ASP A 161 -19.02 23.35 6.03
CA ASP A 161 -18.20 24.55 6.25
C ASP A 161 -16.81 24.24 6.86
N GLY A 162 -16.24 23.07 6.54
CA GLY A 162 -14.94 22.65 7.02
C GLY A 162 -13.82 23.48 6.40
N SER A 163 -12.91 23.97 7.22
CA SER A 163 -11.72 24.70 6.78
C SER A 163 -10.55 24.51 7.72
N PHE A 164 -9.36 24.39 7.15
CA PHE A 164 -8.11 24.39 7.88
C PHE A 164 -7.12 25.36 7.23
N THR A 165 -6.34 26.05 8.06
CA THR A 165 -5.44 27.12 7.60
C THR A 165 -4.12 27.06 8.33
N ASP A 166 -3.03 27.02 7.55
CA ASP A 166 -1.65 27.00 7.99
C ASP A 166 -1.34 25.88 8.99
N ILE A 167 -1.93 24.69 8.77
CA ILE A 167 -1.69 23.53 9.62
C ILE A 167 -0.26 23.05 9.43
N THR A 168 0.55 23.15 10.48
CA THR A 168 1.93 22.64 10.46
C THR A 168 1.94 21.11 10.53
N PHE A 169 2.66 20.45 9.63
CA PHE A 169 2.83 18.99 9.65
C PHE A 169 4.27 18.57 9.92
N GLU A 170 4.47 17.41 10.53
CA GLU A 170 5.79 16.80 10.73
C GLU A 170 5.97 15.58 9.81
N VAL A 171 7.21 15.27 9.38
CA VAL A 171 7.49 14.07 8.59
C VAL A 171 7.98 12.97 9.53
N VAL A 172 7.13 11.96 9.74
CA VAL A 172 7.45 10.76 10.51
C VAL A 172 8.12 9.72 9.59
N SER A 173 7.56 9.49 8.39
CA SER A 173 8.16 8.62 7.38
C SER A 173 7.58 8.88 5.96
N GLY A 174 8.36 8.54 4.93
CA GLY A 174 8.00 8.73 3.51
C GLY A 174 8.31 10.12 2.95
N ASP A 175 7.96 10.33 1.68
CA ASP A 175 8.29 11.56 0.93
C ASP A 175 7.29 12.69 1.23
N PRO A 176 7.73 13.88 1.68
CA PRO A 176 6.87 15.04 1.85
C PRO A 176 6.48 15.75 0.56
N GLU A 177 7.11 15.46 -0.58
CA GLU A 177 6.80 16.17 -1.82
C GLU A 177 5.35 15.91 -2.29
N PRO A 178 4.70 16.92 -2.90
CA PRO A 178 3.34 16.77 -3.40
C PRO A 178 3.30 15.88 -4.64
N SER A 179 2.26 15.05 -4.75
CA SER A 179 1.96 14.27 -5.96
C SER A 179 1.46 15.20 -7.09
N GLU A 180 1.43 14.72 -8.34
CA GLU A 180 0.64 15.40 -9.37
C GLU A 180 -0.85 15.44 -8.94
N CYS A 181 -1.54 16.55 -9.22
CA CYS A 181 -2.96 16.68 -8.88
C CYS A 181 -3.79 15.77 -9.79
N ASP A 182 -4.01 14.56 -9.31
CA ASP A 182 -4.95 13.58 -9.85
C ASP A 182 -6.04 13.28 -8.80
N PRO A 183 -7.19 13.98 -8.89
CA PRO A 183 -8.25 13.89 -7.89
C PRO A 183 -8.99 12.54 -7.88
N ASN A 184 -8.80 11.69 -8.91
CA ASN A 184 -9.60 10.48 -9.14
C ASN A 184 -8.93 9.17 -8.70
N GLY A 185 -7.74 9.21 -8.10
CA GLY A 185 -6.97 8.00 -7.78
C GLY A 185 -5.72 7.96 -8.63
N GLY A 186 -4.54 7.89 -7.99
CA GLY A 186 -3.26 7.73 -8.69
C GLY A 186 -3.17 6.38 -9.36
N GLY A 187 -3.83 6.28 -10.50
CA GLY A 187 -3.98 5.14 -11.37
C GLY A 187 -4.57 5.70 -12.65
N GLY A 188 -3.74 6.44 -13.40
CA GLY A 188 -4.20 7.22 -14.55
C GLY A 188 -5.19 6.43 -15.40
N ASP A 189 -6.34 7.03 -15.70
CA ASP A 189 -7.43 6.46 -16.51
C ASP A 189 -6.87 5.82 -17.78
N PRO A 190 -6.76 4.48 -17.85
CA PRO A 190 -6.36 3.83 -19.09
C PRO A 190 -7.37 4.18 -20.18
N ASP A 191 -6.98 5.07 -21.10
CA ASP A 191 -7.78 5.45 -22.26
C ASP A 191 -8.28 4.16 -22.94
N PRO A 192 -9.59 3.87 -22.92
CA PRO A 192 -10.14 2.62 -23.45
C PRO A 192 -10.03 2.55 -24.98
N THR A 193 -9.57 3.62 -25.63
CA THR A 193 -9.24 3.67 -27.05
C THR A 193 -7.75 3.45 -27.35
N ASP A 194 -6.89 3.44 -26.33
CA ASP A 194 -5.48 3.07 -26.47
C ASP A 194 -5.37 1.56 -26.75
N PRO A 195 -4.79 1.14 -27.89
CA PRO A 195 -4.59 -0.28 -28.19
C PRO A 195 -3.72 -1.03 -27.18
N ASN A 196 -3.02 -0.34 -26.28
CA ASN A 196 -2.22 -0.92 -25.20
C ASN A 196 -2.98 -1.03 -23.85
N ASN A 197 -4.21 -0.50 -23.78
CA ASN A 197 -5.08 -0.59 -22.61
C ASN A 197 -6.39 -1.29 -22.99
N ILE A 198 -6.50 -2.56 -22.62
CA ILE A 198 -7.58 -3.44 -23.02
C ILE A 198 -8.33 -3.88 -21.77
N PHE A 199 -9.64 -3.66 -21.75
CA PHE A 199 -10.57 -4.33 -20.85
C PHE A 199 -11.70 -4.95 -21.67
N LEU A 200 -11.75 -6.27 -21.72
CA LEU A 200 -12.74 -7.04 -22.47
C LEU A 200 -13.40 -8.04 -21.55
N ALA A 201 -14.71 -8.20 -21.69
CA ALA A 201 -15.46 -9.27 -21.04
C ALA A 201 -16.79 -9.48 -21.77
N LYS A 202 -17.47 -10.57 -21.42
CA LYS A 202 -18.86 -10.82 -21.80
C LYS A 202 -19.72 -11.04 -20.56
N ALA A 203 -20.85 -10.35 -20.49
CA ALA A 203 -21.91 -10.62 -19.52
C ALA A 203 -23.02 -11.44 -20.20
N ASP A 204 -23.27 -12.65 -19.73
CA ASP A 204 -24.22 -13.61 -20.32
C ASP A 204 -24.00 -13.85 -21.83
N GLY A 205 -22.73 -13.83 -22.23
CA GLY A 205 -22.31 -14.01 -23.63
C GLY A 205 -22.49 -12.78 -24.53
N VAL A 206 -22.93 -11.65 -23.97
CA VAL A 206 -22.97 -10.34 -24.67
C VAL A 206 -21.71 -9.55 -24.32
N ASP A 207 -21.06 -8.96 -25.34
CA ASP A 207 -19.86 -8.14 -25.14
C ASP A 207 -20.17 -6.97 -24.20
N PHE A 208 -19.36 -6.84 -23.14
CA PHE A 208 -19.32 -5.66 -22.29
C PHE A 208 -18.34 -4.66 -22.93
N ILE A 209 -18.84 -3.49 -23.32
CA ILE A 209 -18.05 -2.48 -24.03
C ILE A 209 -17.87 -1.28 -23.09
N PRO A 210 -16.70 -1.13 -22.45
CA PRO A 210 -16.46 0.00 -21.58
C PRO A 210 -16.36 1.30 -22.37
N GLU A 211 -16.95 2.37 -21.84
CA GLU A 211 -16.66 3.76 -22.21
C GLU A 211 -15.55 4.35 -21.34
N GLU A 212 -15.33 3.80 -20.15
CA GLU A 212 -14.35 4.27 -19.17
C GLU A 212 -13.77 3.06 -18.42
N VAL A 213 -12.46 3.09 -18.14
CA VAL A 213 -11.78 2.09 -17.31
C VAL A 213 -10.93 2.84 -16.30
N MET A 214 -11.26 2.74 -15.02
CA MET A 214 -10.54 3.40 -13.94
C MET A 214 -9.67 2.38 -13.20
N VAL A 215 -8.47 2.79 -12.81
CA VAL A 215 -7.61 2.02 -11.92
C VAL A 215 -7.34 2.84 -10.67
N SER A 216 -7.43 2.23 -9.49
CA SER A 216 -7.06 2.90 -8.25
C SER A 216 -6.30 1.96 -7.33
N GLN A 217 -5.37 2.52 -6.55
CA GLN A 217 -4.65 1.81 -5.51
C GLN A 217 -5.10 2.32 -4.15
N TYR A 218 -5.38 1.42 -3.20
CA TYR A 218 -5.88 1.76 -1.87
C TYR A 218 -5.47 0.73 -0.81
N MET A 219 -5.59 1.11 0.46
CA MET A 219 -5.23 0.25 1.60
C MET A 219 -6.49 -0.19 2.35
N VAL A 220 -6.64 -1.50 2.56
CA VAL A 220 -7.69 -2.07 3.42
C VAL A 220 -7.04 -2.88 4.53
N GLY A 221 -7.15 -2.40 5.78
CA GLY A 221 -6.60 -3.13 6.93
C GLY A 221 -5.09 -3.40 6.83
N MET A 222 -4.32 -2.45 6.30
CA MET A 222 -2.89 -2.57 5.95
C MET A 222 -2.57 -3.46 4.74
N GLN A 223 -3.57 -3.94 4.01
CA GLN A 223 -3.35 -4.67 2.77
C GLN A 223 -3.49 -3.73 1.55
N PRO A 224 -2.45 -3.58 0.73
CA PRO A 224 -2.54 -2.83 -0.52
C PRO A 224 -3.38 -3.58 -1.55
N MET A 225 -4.26 -2.85 -2.22
CA MET A 225 -5.25 -3.34 -3.17
C MET A 225 -5.22 -2.48 -4.43
N ILE A 226 -5.38 -3.11 -5.58
CA ILE A 226 -5.70 -2.47 -6.86
C ILE A 226 -7.16 -2.74 -7.18
N GLN A 227 -7.91 -1.69 -7.48
CA GLN A 227 -9.24 -1.79 -8.07
C GLN A 227 -9.15 -1.41 -9.54
N VAL A 228 -9.70 -2.28 -10.39
CA VAL A 228 -9.93 -2.02 -11.81
C VAL A 228 -11.45 -1.96 -12.01
N MET A 229 -11.97 -0.82 -12.43
CA MET A 229 -13.40 -0.62 -12.65
C MET A 229 -13.67 -0.18 -14.09
N ALA A 230 -14.46 -0.94 -14.82
CA ALA A 230 -14.89 -0.64 -16.17
C ALA A 230 -16.37 -0.26 -16.18
N LEU A 231 -16.71 0.91 -16.77
CA LEU A 231 -18.09 1.38 -16.92
C LEU A 231 -18.48 1.40 -18.40
N ASP A 232 -19.69 0.94 -18.73
CA ASP A 232 -20.26 1.07 -20.07
C ASP A 232 -21.09 2.37 -20.24
N ALA A 233 -21.54 2.63 -21.48
CA ALA A 233 -22.38 3.79 -21.81
C ALA A 233 -23.72 3.85 -21.07
N GLY A 234 -24.19 2.69 -20.58
CA GLY A 234 -25.39 2.53 -19.78
C GLY A 234 -25.15 2.71 -18.29
N GLY A 235 -23.90 2.89 -17.86
CA GLY A 235 -23.46 2.94 -16.48
C GLY A 235 -23.37 1.57 -15.79
N ALA A 236 -23.54 0.47 -16.52
CA ALA A 236 -23.24 -0.85 -15.98
C ALA A 236 -21.74 -0.94 -15.70
N SER A 237 -21.35 -1.64 -14.63
CA SER A 237 -19.97 -1.74 -14.20
C SER A 237 -19.50 -3.18 -14.03
N LEU A 238 -18.23 -3.40 -14.37
CA LEU A 238 -17.44 -4.55 -14.00
C LEU A 238 -16.27 -4.08 -13.15
N ARG A 239 -16.10 -4.64 -11.95
CA ARG A 239 -15.03 -4.26 -11.03
C ARG A 239 -14.25 -5.49 -10.59
N LEU A 240 -12.93 -5.36 -10.50
CA LEU A 240 -12.03 -6.34 -9.92
C LEU A 240 -11.23 -5.67 -8.82
N ASP A 241 -11.25 -6.25 -7.62
CA ASP A 241 -10.36 -5.87 -6.52
C ASP A 241 -9.27 -6.93 -6.39
N ILE A 242 -8.01 -6.52 -6.46
CA ILE A 242 -6.84 -7.39 -6.60
C ILE A 242 -5.81 -6.99 -5.54
N PRO A 243 -5.49 -7.86 -4.57
CA PRO A 243 -4.41 -7.58 -3.63
C PRO A 243 -3.07 -7.40 -4.34
N GLU A 244 -2.33 -6.34 -3.99
CA GLU A 244 -0.99 -6.08 -4.56
C GLU A 244 0.06 -7.11 -4.12
N THR A 245 -0.26 -7.92 -3.11
CA THR A 245 0.57 -9.05 -2.68
C THR A 245 0.48 -10.25 -3.62
N LEU A 246 -0.47 -10.26 -4.56
CA LEU A 246 -0.54 -11.31 -5.57
C LEU A 246 0.62 -11.16 -6.55
N GLN A 247 1.18 -12.29 -6.97
CA GLN A 247 2.17 -12.35 -8.04
C GLN A 247 1.51 -12.91 -9.31
N THR A 248 2.30 -13.15 -10.35
CA THR A 248 1.82 -13.92 -11.52
C THR A 248 1.33 -15.31 -11.09
N GLY A 249 0.19 -15.76 -11.61
CA GLY A 249 -0.42 -17.03 -11.22
C GLY A 249 -1.92 -17.07 -11.48
N THR A 250 -2.53 -18.22 -11.17
CA THR A 250 -4.00 -18.39 -11.21
C THR A 250 -4.54 -18.45 -9.80
N PHE A 251 -5.52 -17.62 -9.49
CA PHE A 251 -6.10 -17.45 -8.17
C PHE A 251 -7.63 -17.59 -8.23
N ASP A 252 -8.20 -18.23 -7.22
CA ASP A 252 -9.64 -18.29 -7.02
C ASP A 252 -10.13 -16.94 -6.48
N MET A 253 -11.22 -16.42 -7.03
CA MET A 253 -11.90 -15.24 -6.50
C MET A 253 -12.69 -15.61 -5.24
N PHE A 254 -12.78 -14.67 -4.30
CA PHE A 254 -13.53 -14.84 -3.08
C PHE A 254 -15.03 -14.96 -3.35
N ASN A 255 -15.68 -15.86 -2.62
CA ASN A 255 -17.11 -16.10 -2.71
C ASN A 255 -17.79 -15.52 -1.45
N GLY A 256 -18.47 -14.39 -1.60
CA GLY A 256 -19.28 -13.78 -0.53
C GLY A 256 -19.10 -12.28 -0.42
N ILE A 257 -19.34 -11.75 0.78
CA ILE A 257 -19.20 -10.33 1.09
C ILE A 257 -17.75 -10.07 1.48
N SER A 258 -17.04 -9.29 0.65
CA SER A 258 -15.67 -8.90 0.97
C SER A 258 -15.63 -7.81 2.04
N ASP A 259 -14.59 -7.86 2.87
CA ASP A 259 -14.18 -6.76 3.75
C ASP A 259 -13.31 -5.71 3.01
N GLY A 260 -13.14 -5.86 1.70
CA GLY A 260 -12.33 -5.01 0.83
C GLY A 260 -10.88 -5.49 0.65
N SER A 261 -10.44 -6.51 1.39
CA SER A 261 -9.06 -7.02 1.34
C SER A 261 -8.89 -8.26 0.45
N GLN A 262 -9.95 -8.73 -0.20
CA GLN A 262 -9.92 -10.02 -0.89
C GLN A 262 -9.92 -9.84 -2.40
N LEU A 263 -9.31 -10.80 -3.10
CA LEU A 263 -9.47 -10.89 -4.55
C LEU A 263 -10.93 -11.20 -4.88
N ILE A 264 -11.66 -10.26 -5.48
CA ILE A 264 -13.09 -10.41 -5.76
C ILE A 264 -13.50 -9.66 -7.04
N GLY A 265 -14.48 -10.22 -7.75
CA GLY A 265 -15.11 -9.58 -8.90
C GLY A 265 -16.52 -9.10 -8.57
N TYR A 266 -16.92 -7.96 -9.13
CA TYR A 266 -18.27 -7.42 -9.03
C TYR A 266 -18.84 -7.10 -10.40
N TYR A 267 -20.16 -7.26 -10.53
CA TYR A 267 -20.92 -6.82 -11.69
C TYR A 267 -22.20 -6.10 -11.24
N ASN A 268 -22.43 -4.91 -11.81
CA ASN A 268 -23.69 -4.19 -11.63
C ASN A 268 -24.26 -3.81 -13.00
N PRO A 269 -25.45 -4.30 -13.38
CA PRO A 269 -26.06 -4.00 -14.68
C PRO A 269 -26.66 -2.59 -14.79
N ASN A 270 -26.60 -1.78 -13.72
CA ASN A 270 -27.21 -0.46 -13.61
C ASN A 270 -28.70 -0.38 -13.96
N THR A 271 -29.46 -1.41 -13.58
CA THR A 271 -30.92 -1.48 -13.79
C THR A 271 -31.73 -1.20 -12.51
N GLY A 272 -31.07 -0.69 -11.47
CA GLY A 272 -31.65 -0.46 -10.15
C GLY A 272 -31.75 -1.71 -9.27
N GLY A 273 -31.11 -2.81 -9.67
CA GLY A 273 -30.91 -4.01 -8.86
C GLY A 273 -29.64 -3.93 -7.99
N GLU A 274 -29.36 -5.02 -7.26
CA GLU A 274 -28.20 -5.13 -6.39
C GLU A 274 -26.89 -5.32 -7.18
N THR A 275 -25.76 -5.03 -6.54
CA THR A 275 -24.44 -5.38 -7.08
C THR A 275 -24.16 -6.85 -6.82
N LEU A 276 -23.83 -7.59 -7.88
CA LEU A 276 -23.51 -9.02 -7.81
C LEU A 276 -22.02 -9.22 -7.59
N SER A 277 -21.65 -10.28 -6.86
CA SER A 277 -20.27 -10.62 -6.51
C SER A 277 -19.87 -11.98 -7.08
N SER A 278 -18.57 -12.19 -7.30
CA SER A 278 -18.03 -13.43 -7.87
C SER A 278 -18.31 -14.64 -6.98
N ASN A 279 -18.95 -15.67 -7.54
CA ASN A 279 -19.21 -16.95 -6.89
C ASN A 279 -19.66 -18.04 -7.90
N PRO A 280 -18.77 -18.94 -8.36
CA PRO A 280 -17.31 -18.93 -8.22
C PRO A 280 -16.64 -18.07 -9.30
N GLY A 281 -15.33 -17.84 -9.17
CA GLY A 281 -14.54 -17.15 -10.19
C GLY A 281 -13.05 -17.43 -10.10
N THR A 282 -12.32 -17.13 -11.17
CA THR A 282 -10.85 -17.18 -11.22
C THR A 282 -10.28 -16.00 -11.98
N ILE A 283 -9.08 -15.58 -11.59
CA ILE A 283 -8.20 -14.68 -12.35
C ILE A 283 -6.87 -15.40 -12.62
N THR A 284 -6.30 -15.22 -13.80
CA THR A 284 -4.94 -15.63 -14.14
C THR A 284 -4.14 -14.40 -14.52
N ILE A 285 -3.24 -14.00 -13.62
CA ILE A 285 -2.33 -12.86 -13.76
C ILE A 285 -1.09 -13.36 -14.49
N SER A 286 -0.85 -12.85 -15.70
CA SER A 286 0.33 -13.17 -16.51
C SER A 286 1.46 -12.17 -16.33
N GLU A 287 1.13 -10.94 -15.95
CA GLU A 287 2.07 -9.86 -15.69
C GLU A 287 1.49 -8.94 -14.63
N PHE A 288 2.30 -8.59 -13.65
CA PHE A 288 1.88 -7.68 -12.59
C PHE A 288 3.07 -6.95 -12.04
N GLY A 289 2.93 -5.63 -11.98
CA GLY A 289 3.84 -4.74 -11.32
C GLY A 289 3.05 -3.57 -10.77
N SER A 290 2.63 -3.68 -9.51
CA SER A 290 1.86 -2.62 -8.83
C SER A 290 2.61 -1.29 -8.76
N GLN A 291 3.95 -1.37 -8.73
CA GLN A 291 4.84 -0.21 -8.63
C GLN A 291 5.40 0.26 -9.96
N SER A 292 5.29 -0.55 -11.01
CA SER A 292 5.61 -0.18 -12.39
C SER A 292 4.37 0.16 -13.21
N GLY A 293 3.19 -0.04 -12.64
CA GLY A 293 1.95 0.40 -13.23
C GLY A 293 1.43 -0.54 -14.30
N LYS A 294 1.60 -1.85 -14.14
CA LYS A 294 1.22 -2.84 -15.15
C LYS A 294 0.41 -3.98 -14.55
N LEU A 295 -0.68 -4.34 -15.21
CA LEU A 295 -1.46 -5.53 -14.88
C LEU A 295 -2.00 -6.17 -16.16
N VAL A 296 -1.62 -7.43 -16.40
CA VAL A 296 -2.13 -8.26 -17.50
C VAL A 296 -2.70 -9.54 -16.91
N ALA A 297 -3.98 -9.78 -17.19
CA ALA A 297 -4.67 -10.97 -16.69
C ALA A 297 -5.83 -11.41 -17.57
N THR A 298 -6.25 -12.65 -17.39
CA THR A 298 -7.55 -13.13 -17.86
C THR A 298 -8.42 -13.48 -16.66
N PHE A 299 -9.73 -13.32 -16.77
CA PHE A 299 -10.66 -13.59 -15.68
C PHE A 299 -12.00 -14.15 -16.16
N GLN A 300 -12.68 -14.83 -15.25
CA GLN A 300 -14.05 -15.29 -15.46
C GLN A 300 -14.70 -15.56 -14.10
N PHE A 301 -15.98 -15.25 -13.97
CA PHE A 301 -16.73 -15.55 -12.75
C PHE A 301 -18.24 -15.59 -13.00
N THR A 302 -18.95 -16.31 -12.15
CA THR A 302 -20.41 -16.21 -12.06
C THR A 302 -20.74 -15.14 -11.03
N ALA A 303 -21.43 -14.07 -11.42
CA ALA A 303 -21.85 -13.00 -10.53
C ALA A 303 -23.21 -13.35 -9.89
N THR A 304 -23.27 -13.37 -8.57
CA THR A 304 -24.49 -13.65 -7.79
C THR A 304 -24.63 -12.71 -6.61
N ASP A 305 -25.84 -12.51 -6.12
CA ASP A 305 -26.05 -11.83 -4.83
C ASP A 305 -25.44 -12.66 -3.69
N PRO A 306 -24.48 -12.09 -2.92
CA PRO A 306 -23.83 -12.80 -1.83
C PRO A 306 -24.76 -13.14 -0.66
N LEU A 307 -25.91 -12.47 -0.52
CA LEU A 307 -26.93 -12.75 0.50
C LEU A 307 -27.98 -13.77 0.01
N GLY A 308 -28.10 -13.94 -1.30
CA GLY A 308 -29.02 -14.88 -1.94
C GLY A 308 -30.49 -14.44 -1.93
N ASP A 309 -30.76 -13.16 -1.69
CA ASP A 309 -32.08 -12.55 -1.74
C ASP A 309 -32.49 -12.23 -3.20
N ASP A 310 -31.53 -11.81 -4.03
CA ASP A 310 -31.70 -11.66 -5.47
C ASP A 310 -31.30 -12.95 -6.22
N PRO A 311 -32.24 -13.60 -6.95
CA PRO A 311 -31.94 -14.82 -7.70
C PRO A 311 -31.18 -14.56 -9.01
N THR A 312 -30.82 -13.31 -9.33
CA THR A 312 -30.10 -12.96 -10.54
C THR A 312 -28.71 -13.59 -10.55
N VAL A 313 -28.38 -14.21 -11.68
CA VAL A 313 -27.08 -14.83 -11.94
C VAL A 313 -26.61 -14.33 -13.30
N VAL A 314 -25.38 -13.83 -13.36
CA VAL A 314 -24.77 -13.34 -14.60
C VAL A 314 -23.43 -14.03 -14.81
N GLU A 315 -23.22 -14.61 -15.98
CA GLU A 315 -21.95 -15.25 -16.34
C GLU A 315 -21.00 -14.23 -16.95
N ILE A 316 -19.92 -13.91 -16.23
CA ILE A 316 -18.81 -13.08 -16.73
C ILE A 316 -17.75 -14.01 -17.32
N THR A 317 -17.60 -13.92 -18.64
CA THR A 317 -16.74 -14.81 -19.43
C THR A 317 -15.84 -14.03 -20.37
N GLU A 318 -14.80 -14.70 -20.88
CA GLU A 318 -13.84 -14.09 -21.82
C GLU A 318 -13.22 -12.78 -21.28
N GLY A 319 -13.08 -12.68 -19.95
CA GLY A 319 -12.43 -11.55 -19.30
C GLY A 319 -10.96 -11.50 -19.66
N ASN A 320 -10.51 -10.37 -20.19
CA ASN A 320 -9.12 -10.10 -20.52
C ASN A 320 -8.81 -8.64 -20.20
N LEU A 321 -7.74 -8.43 -19.43
CA LEU A 321 -7.23 -7.12 -19.09
C LEU A 321 -5.75 -7.05 -19.43
N ASP A 322 -5.36 -5.95 -20.05
CA ASP A 322 -3.97 -5.56 -20.33
C ASP A 322 -3.96 -4.05 -20.12
N ILE A 323 -3.66 -3.62 -18.89
CA ILE A 323 -3.80 -2.23 -18.48
C ILE A 323 -2.47 -1.70 -17.95
N SER A 324 -2.18 -0.46 -18.30
CA SER A 324 -1.11 0.33 -17.71
C SER A 324 -1.75 1.44 -16.88
N PHE A 325 -1.29 1.65 -15.65
CA PHE A 325 -1.78 2.65 -14.72
C PHE A 325 -0.62 3.37 -14.08
N VAL A 326 -0.82 4.61 -13.62
CA VAL A 326 0.23 5.34 -12.90
C VAL A 326 0.22 4.88 -11.45
N PRO A 327 1.30 4.32 -10.89
CA PRO A 327 1.34 3.94 -9.47
C PRO A 327 1.20 5.17 -8.56
N THR A 328 0.48 5.01 -7.45
CA THR A 328 0.37 6.01 -6.39
C THR A 328 1.74 6.20 -5.70
N PRO A 329 2.38 7.39 -5.79
CA PRO A 329 3.65 7.66 -5.12
C PRO A 329 3.52 7.53 -3.60
N GLY A 330 4.50 6.89 -2.95
CA GLY A 330 4.55 6.71 -1.50
C GLY A 330 4.36 5.27 -1.00
N ASN A 331 3.92 4.35 -1.86
CA ASN A 331 3.77 2.91 -1.52
C ASN A 331 4.85 2.00 -2.13
N VAL A 332 5.87 2.57 -2.79
CA VAL A 332 6.94 1.78 -3.43
C VAL A 332 7.91 1.27 -2.36
N THR A 333 7.72 0.03 -1.92
CA THR A 333 8.73 -0.68 -1.14
C THR A 333 9.69 -1.36 -2.10
N PHE A 334 10.84 -0.72 -2.37
CA PHE A 334 11.91 -1.35 -3.13
C PHE A 334 12.38 -2.62 -2.43
N SER A 335 12.56 -3.68 -3.20
CA SER A 335 12.87 -5.00 -2.71
C SER A 335 13.96 -5.65 -3.54
N PHE A 336 14.72 -6.52 -2.90
CA PHE A 336 15.63 -7.44 -3.56
C PHE A 336 15.75 -8.65 -2.65
N GLU A 337 15.40 -9.81 -3.15
CA GLU A 337 15.51 -11.05 -2.40
C GLU A 337 15.89 -12.19 -3.33
N ASN A 338 16.57 -13.18 -2.76
CA ASN A 338 16.87 -14.44 -3.44
C ASN A 338 17.19 -15.52 -2.39
N GLU A 339 17.43 -16.73 -2.85
CA GLU A 339 18.04 -17.79 -2.06
C GLU A 339 19.46 -18.08 -2.57
N ILE A 340 20.36 -18.42 -1.66
CA ILE A 340 21.72 -18.93 -1.97
C ILE A 340 21.80 -20.33 -1.38
N ASP A 341 21.95 -21.34 -2.24
CA ASP A 341 21.90 -22.76 -1.88
C ASP A 341 20.65 -23.13 -1.05
N GLY A 342 19.51 -22.50 -1.37
CA GLY A 342 18.23 -22.69 -0.68
C GLY A 342 18.11 -21.94 0.66
N VAL A 343 19.08 -21.11 1.02
CA VAL A 343 19.01 -20.24 2.21
C VAL A 343 18.62 -18.83 1.78
N LEU A 344 17.57 -18.29 2.39
CA LEU A 344 17.08 -16.94 2.10
C LEU A 344 18.18 -15.88 2.34
N PHE A 345 18.41 -15.06 1.32
CA PHE A 345 19.25 -13.87 1.33
C PHE A 345 18.35 -12.64 1.34
N GLN A 346 18.27 -11.97 2.49
CA GLN A 346 17.60 -10.68 2.64
C GLN A 346 18.66 -9.61 2.86
N PRO A 347 18.97 -8.78 1.85
CA PRO A 347 20.00 -7.76 1.96
C PRO A 347 19.63 -6.69 2.98
N GLU A 348 20.64 -6.17 3.66
CA GLU A 348 20.52 -4.96 4.51
C GLU A 348 20.52 -3.69 3.66
N THR A 349 21.16 -3.76 2.48
CA THR A 349 21.24 -2.66 1.53
C THR A 349 21.09 -3.17 0.11
N THR A 350 20.31 -2.45 -0.68
CA THR A 350 20.18 -2.64 -2.12
C THR A 350 20.34 -1.28 -2.78
N ILE A 351 21.25 -1.17 -3.74
CA ILE A 351 21.52 0.06 -4.47
C ILE A 351 21.55 -0.28 -5.96
N ALA A 352 20.72 0.39 -6.76
CA ALA A 352 20.77 0.34 -8.21
C ALA A 352 21.36 1.65 -8.74
N THR A 353 22.36 1.56 -9.61
CA THR A 353 23.04 2.72 -10.19
C THR A 353 23.22 2.55 -11.68
N LEU A 354 23.33 3.67 -12.39
CA LEU A 354 23.73 3.71 -13.79
C LEU A 354 25.25 3.93 -13.90
N THR A 355 25.95 3.03 -14.58
CA THR A 355 27.39 3.14 -14.87
C THR A 355 27.66 3.00 -16.36
N GLU A 356 28.83 3.41 -16.85
CA GLU A 356 29.20 3.26 -18.26
C GLU A 356 30.29 2.18 -18.40
N PHE A 357 30.06 1.19 -19.27
CA PHE A 357 31.06 0.18 -19.66
C PHE A 357 31.23 0.16 -21.18
N ASN A 358 32.45 0.42 -21.66
CA ASN A 358 32.77 0.49 -23.09
C ASN A 358 31.84 1.42 -23.92
N GLY A 359 31.33 2.50 -23.31
CA GLY A 359 30.41 3.43 -23.95
C GLY A 359 28.96 2.93 -24.04
N VAL A 360 28.61 1.91 -23.26
CA VAL A 360 27.23 1.44 -23.06
C VAL A 360 26.85 1.68 -21.61
N ASP A 361 25.70 2.31 -21.39
CA ASP A 361 25.14 2.49 -20.05
C ASP A 361 24.64 1.15 -19.49
N TYR A 362 24.96 0.89 -18.23
CA TYR A 362 24.70 -0.34 -17.50
C TYR A 362 23.99 -0.05 -16.19
N VAL A 363 22.93 -0.81 -15.95
CA VAL A 363 22.34 -0.91 -14.63
C VAL A 363 23.19 -1.88 -13.81
N THR A 364 23.64 -1.41 -12.65
CA THR A 364 24.30 -2.24 -11.63
C THR A 364 23.44 -2.23 -10.38
N ILE A 365 22.82 -3.37 -10.07
CA ILE A 365 22.12 -3.60 -8.80
C ILE A 365 23.10 -4.30 -7.87
N THR A 366 23.39 -3.71 -6.72
CA THR A 366 24.23 -4.30 -5.67
C THR A 366 23.42 -4.51 -4.40
N ALA A 367 23.31 -5.76 -3.97
CA ALA A 367 22.62 -6.17 -2.75
C ALA A 367 23.62 -6.75 -1.76
N THR A 368 23.67 -6.22 -0.53
CA THR A 368 24.65 -6.60 0.49
C THR A 368 23.98 -7.07 1.76
N LEU A 369 24.44 -8.20 2.30
CA LEU A 369 24.07 -8.74 3.62
C LEU A 369 25.33 -9.06 4.40
N ASN A 370 25.63 -8.30 5.45
CA ASN A 370 26.91 -8.35 6.14
C ASN A 370 28.09 -8.18 5.15
N ASN A 371 28.92 -9.21 4.96
CA ASN A 371 30.01 -9.23 3.99
C ASN A 371 29.67 -10.01 2.71
N GLN A 372 28.45 -10.51 2.55
CA GLN A 372 28.01 -11.17 1.33
C GLN A 372 27.46 -10.13 0.35
N GLU A 373 27.76 -10.28 -0.93
CA GLU A 373 27.31 -9.38 -1.98
C GLU A 373 26.76 -10.16 -3.17
N VAL A 374 25.54 -9.82 -3.61
CA VAL A 374 24.97 -10.26 -4.89
C VAL A 374 24.90 -9.04 -5.81
N LYS A 375 25.33 -9.19 -7.06
CA LYS A 375 25.24 -8.14 -8.09
C LYS A 375 24.56 -8.64 -9.35
N LEU A 376 23.76 -7.76 -9.95
CA LEU A 376 23.22 -7.91 -11.30
C LEU A 376 23.72 -6.75 -12.15
N GLU A 377 24.27 -7.07 -13.33
CA GLU A 377 24.78 -6.11 -14.29
C GLU A 377 24.14 -6.38 -15.65
N PHE A 378 23.49 -5.38 -16.24
CA PHE A 378 22.86 -5.50 -17.56
C PHE A 378 22.75 -4.14 -18.27
N PRO A 379 22.67 -4.11 -19.62
CA PRO A 379 22.57 -2.86 -20.36
C PRO A 379 21.31 -2.06 -19.98
N TYR A 380 21.41 -0.75 -19.84
CA TYR A 380 20.25 0.13 -19.60
C TYR A 380 19.29 0.16 -20.79
N SER A 381 19.74 -0.20 -21.99
CA SER A 381 18.86 -0.32 -23.16
C SER A 381 18.08 -1.64 -23.20
N ILE A 382 18.13 -2.46 -22.15
CA ILE A 382 17.38 -3.71 -22.08
C ILE A 382 15.88 -3.40 -22.02
N GLY A 383 15.06 -4.15 -22.76
CA GLY A 383 13.61 -4.05 -22.65
C GLY A 383 13.06 -5.15 -21.73
N GLU A 384 11.75 -5.18 -21.59
CA GLU A 384 11.04 -6.31 -21.00
C GLU A 384 11.36 -7.62 -21.74
N GLY A 385 11.40 -8.72 -20.99
CA GLY A 385 11.67 -10.05 -21.51
C GLY A 385 12.72 -10.83 -20.73
N THR A 386 13.03 -12.03 -21.22
CA THR A 386 13.96 -12.96 -20.56
C THR A 386 15.29 -13.07 -21.32
N TYR A 387 16.38 -12.92 -20.58
CA TYR A 387 17.75 -12.84 -21.06
C TYR A 387 18.62 -13.89 -20.39
N GLY A 388 19.46 -14.56 -21.17
CA GLY A 388 20.46 -15.48 -20.64
C GLY A 388 21.61 -14.72 -19.98
N MET A 389 22.04 -15.18 -18.81
CA MET A 389 23.18 -14.61 -18.12
C MET A 389 24.51 -15.22 -18.60
N SER A 390 25.55 -14.39 -18.60
CA SER A 390 26.90 -14.70 -19.05
C SER A 390 27.89 -14.66 -17.89
N PRO A 391 29.02 -15.38 -17.96
CA PRO A 391 30.00 -15.39 -16.87
C PRO A 391 30.86 -14.13 -16.79
N ILE A 392 30.84 -13.26 -17.80
CA ILE A 392 31.70 -12.09 -17.83
C ILE A 392 31.12 -11.00 -18.73
N LEU A 393 31.33 -9.76 -18.30
CA LEU A 393 31.04 -8.56 -19.07
C LEU A 393 32.21 -8.27 -20.03
N VAL A 394 31.95 -8.25 -21.35
CA VAL A 394 33.00 -8.10 -22.38
C VAL A 394 32.75 -6.89 -23.26
N ALA A 395 31.58 -6.80 -23.87
CA ALA A 395 31.24 -5.77 -24.84
C ALA A 395 30.27 -4.72 -24.29
N GLY A 396 29.61 -5.00 -23.17
CA GLY A 396 28.52 -4.16 -22.68
C GLY A 396 27.16 -4.54 -23.31
N ALA A 397 26.99 -5.78 -23.77
CA ALA A 397 25.66 -6.28 -24.15
C ALA A 397 25.23 -7.48 -23.29
N GLU A 398 26.13 -7.95 -22.42
CA GLU A 398 25.94 -9.12 -21.59
C GLU A 398 25.15 -8.79 -20.32
N VAL A 399 24.29 -9.74 -19.91
CA VAL A 399 23.72 -9.77 -18.56
C VAL A 399 24.61 -10.64 -17.70
N VAL A 400 25.04 -10.16 -16.53
CA VAL A 400 25.93 -10.88 -15.62
C VAL A 400 25.36 -10.84 -14.22
N GLY A 401 25.18 -12.01 -13.62
CA GLY A 401 24.96 -12.15 -12.18
C GLY A 401 26.27 -12.50 -11.49
N SER A 402 26.51 -11.96 -10.30
CA SER A 402 27.65 -12.38 -9.48
C SER A 402 27.31 -12.47 -8.00
N TYR A 403 28.08 -13.31 -7.32
CA TYR A 403 28.00 -13.52 -5.88
C TYR A 403 29.40 -13.56 -5.27
N THR A 404 29.62 -12.76 -4.23
CA THR A 404 30.85 -12.73 -3.44
C THR A 404 30.52 -13.16 -2.00
N PRO A 405 30.96 -14.34 -1.54
CA PRO A 405 30.61 -14.87 -0.22
C PRO A 405 31.15 -14.05 0.97
N ASP A 406 32.31 -13.43 0.82
CA ASP A 406 32.91 -12.55 1.84
C ASP A 406 33.76 -11.49 1.14
N VAL A 407 33.21 -10.28 1.05
CA VAL A 407 33.82 -9.14 0.36
C VAL A 407 35.18 -8.82 0.99
N GLY A 408 36.21 -8.84 0.15
CA GLY A 408 37.60 -8.56 0.55
C GLY A 408 38.43 -9.79 0.93
N THR A 409 37.83 -10.96 1.10
CA THR A 409 38.56 -12.20 1.43
C THR A 409 38.32 -13.33 0.42
N SER A 410 37.09 -13.43 -0.11
CA SER A 410 36.69 -14.43 -1.10
C SER A 410 36.85 -13.91 -2.53
N ILE A 411 36.97 -14.84 -3.47
CA ILE A 411 36.81 -14.53 -4.90
C ILE A 411 35.31 -14.29 -5.21
N THR A 412 35.06 -13.60 -6.32
CA THR A 412 33.71 -13.41 -6.87
C THR A 412 33.38 -14.54 -7.84
N TYR A 413 32.19 -15.12 -7.69
CA TYR A 413 31.63 -16.15 -8.55
C TYR A 413 30.61 -15.51 -9.50
N THR A 414 30.60 -15.93 -10.75
CA THR A 414 29.80 -15.30 -11.82
C THR A 414 28.84 -16.30 -12.45
N SER A 415 27.74 -15.82 -13.01
CA SER A 415 26.66 -16.61 -13.59
C SER A 415 27.09 -17.48 -14.78
N ASP A 416 26.96 -18.80 -14.66
CA ASP A 416 27.16 -19.78 -15.72
C ASP A 416 26.42 -21.11 -15.40
N PRO A 417 25.20 -21.35 -15.91
CA PRO A 417 24.33 -20.44 -16.66
C PRO A 417 23.41 -19.62 -15.71
N GLY A 418 22.57 -18.77 -16.27
CA GLY A 418 21.49 -18.10 -15.54
C GLY A 418 20.47 -17.42 -16.46
N THR A 419 19.43 -16.86 -15.85
CA THR A 419 18.38 -16.09 -16.51
C THR A 419 18.03 -14.84 -15.70
N LEU A 420 17.90 -13.72 -16.39
CA LEU A 420 17.27 -12.49 -15.89
C LEU A 420 15.98 -12.27 -16.68
N THR A 421 14.87 -12.05 -16.01
CA THR A 421 13.63 -11.58 -16.63
C THR A 421 13.38 -10.16 -16.15
N ILE A 422 13.33 -9.21 -17.08
CA ILE A 422 12.79 -7.89 -16.83
C ILE A 422 11.29 -7.99 -17.05
N SER A 423 10.52 -7.88 -15.97
CA SER A 423 9.06 -7.89 -16.03
C SER A 423 8.59 -6.55 -16.59
N THR A 424 9.08 -5.45 -16.00
CA THR A 424 8.75 -4.10 -16.40
C THR A 424 9.96 -3.17 -16.23
N PHE A 425 10.01 -2.14 -17.06
CA PHE A 425 11.00 -1.08 -16.95
C PHE A 425 10.41 0.27 -17.34
N ASP A 426 10.12 1.07 -16.32
CA ASP A 426 9.71 2.45 -16.52
C ASP A 426 10.94 3.37 -16.61
N THR A 427 11.29 3.75 -17.83
CA THR A 427 12.40 4.68 -18.10
C THR A 427 12.12 6.14 -17.71
N ALA A 428 10.86 6.51 -17.43
CA ALA A 428 10.51 7.85 -16.97
C ALA A 428 10.76 7.99 -15.46
N THR A 429 10.41 6.96 -14.68
CA THR A 429 10.61 6.93 -13.22
C THR A 429 11.88 6.19 -12.80
N ASN A 430 12.61 5.58 -13.74
CA ASN A 430 13.79 4.75 -13.49
C ASN A 430 13.54 3.55 -12.56
N ILE A 431 12.29 3.07 -12.50
CA ILE A 431 11.90 1.89 -11.73
C ILE A 431 11.99 0.64 -12.61
N ILE A 432 12.65 -0.40 -12.09
CA ILE A 432 12.85 -1.67 -12.77
C ILE A 432 12.41 -2.82 -11.88
N GLU A 433 11.66 -3.75 -12.46
CA GLU A 433 11.13 -4.92 -11.79
C GLU A 433 11.49 -6.19 -12.56
N GLY A 434 11.86 -7.23 -11.83
CA GLY A 434 12.24 -8.47 -12.49
C GLY A 434 12.54 -9.62 -11.56
N THR A 435 12.85 -10.75 -12.18
CA THR A 435 13.26 -11.97 -11.50
C THR A 435 14.56 -12.48 -12.06
N PHE A 436 15.29 -13.25 -11.27
CA PHE A 436 16.56 -13.85 -11.70
C PHE A 436 16.85 -15.19 -11.02
N SER A 437 17.67 -15.98 -11.69
CA SER A 437 18.20 -17.24 -11.16
C SER A 437 19.48 -17.58 -11.90
N PHE A 438 20.54 -17.98 -11.20
CA PHE A 438 21.80 -18.38 -11.82
C PHE A 438 22.64 -19.30 -10.96
N THR A 439 23.46 -20.11 -11.62
CA THR A 439 24.51 -20.88 -10.99
C THR A 439 25.80 -20.05 -10.99
N ALA A 440 26.32 -19.67 -9.83
CA ALA A 440 27.56 -18.90 -9.70
C ALA A 440 28.78 -19.82 -9.64
N LYS A 441 29.76 -19.58 -10.51
CA LYS A 441 31.01 -20.36 -10.62
C LYS A 441 32.22 -19.44 -10.72
N ASP A 442 33.38 -19.95 -10.31
CA ASP A 442 34.65 -19.27 -10.57
C ASP A 442 34.95 -19.28 -12.08
N PHE A 443 34.98 -18.10 -12.68
CA PHE A 443 35.28 -17.92 -14.11
C PHE A 443 36.64 -18.51 -14.50
N SER A 444 37.63 -18.47 -13.59
CA SER A 444 38.96 -19.03 -13.85
C SER A 444 39.01 -20.56 -13.70
N THR A 445 37.93 -21.17 -13.18
CA THR A 445 37.80 -22.60 -12.87
C THR A 445 38.84 -23.15 -11.89
N ALA A 446 39.52 -22.26 -11.15
CA ALA A 446 40.51 -22.64 -10.15
C ALA A 446 39.84 -23.13 -8.87
N ASP A 447 38.72 -22.51 -8.50
CA ASP A 447 37.86 -22.94 -7.40
C ASP A 447 36.67 -23.75 -7.95
N PRO A 448 36.49 -25.02 -7.51
CA PRO A 448 35.38 -25.85 -7.97
C PRO A 448 34.06 -25.56 -7.23
N THR A 449 34.04 -24.61 -6.28
CA THR A 449 32.84 -24.24 -5.54
C THR A 449 31.78 -23.68 -6.48
N VAL A 450 30.53 -24.04 -6.21
CA VAL A 450 29.35 -23.63 -6.97
C VAL A 450 28.30 -23.17 -5.98
N TYR A 451 27.67 -22.05 -6.26
CA TYR A 451 26.51 -21.55 -5.52
C TYR A 451 25.30 -21.50 -6.45
N GLU A 452 24.15 -21.95 -5.96
CA GLU A 452 22.88 -21.82 -6.67
C GLU A 452 22.12 -20.60 -6.14
N ILE A 453 21.93 -19.60 -7.00
CA ILE A 453 21.15 -18.41 -6.70
C ILE A 453 19.78 -18.61 -7.33
N THR A 454 18.76 -18.81 -6.51
CA THR A 454 17.40 -19.17 -6.96
C THR A 454 16.36 -18.23 -6.37
N ASN A 455 15.13 -18.27 -6.90
CA ASN A 455 13.98 -17.48 -6.42
C ASN A 455 14.32 -15.98 -6.29
N GLY A 456 15.14 -15.46 -7.20
CA GLY A 456 15.53 -14.05 -7.19
C GLY A 456 14.40 -13.16 -7.70
N SER A 457 14.07 -12.11 -6.96
CA SER A 457 13.16 -11.04 -7.37
C SER A 457 13.74 -9.69 -6.96
N PHE A 458 13.42 -8.65 -7.72
CA PHE A 458 13.77 -7.28 -7.35
C PHE A 458 12.74 -6.28 -7.88
N LEU A 459 12.61 -5.19 -7.12
CA LEU A 459 11.99 -3.95 -7.50
C LEU A 459 12.92 -2.84 -7.02
N VAL A 460 13.54 -2.10 -7.93
CA VAL A 460 14.53 -1.07 -7.59
C VAL A 460 14.31 0.19 -8.40
N GLU A 461 14.70 1.33 -7.83
CA GLU A 461 14.86 2.61 -8.53
C GLU A 461 16.34 2.85 -8.81
N ILE A 462 16.66 3.19 -10.06
CA ILE A 462 18.03 3.52 -10.47
C ILE A 462 18.33 4.97 -10.05
N GLN A 463 19.37 5.13 -9.23
CA GLN A 463 19.84 6.41 -8.68
C GLN A 463 20.87 7.13 -9.54
#